data_AF-A0A519VQY4-F1
#
_entry.id   AF-A0A519VQY4-F1
#
_cell.length_a   1.000
_cell.length_b   1.000
_cell.length_c   1.000
_cell.angle_alpha   90.00
_cell.angle_beta   90.00
_cell.angle_gamma   90.00
#
_symmetry.space_group_name_H-M   'P 1'
#
loop_
_entity.id
_entity.type
_entity.pdbx_description
1 polymer ?
#
loop_
_entity_poly.entity_id
_entity_poly.type
_entity_poly.pdbx_seq_one_letter_code
_entity_poly.pdbx_strand_id
1 'polypeptide(L)'
;MCFVSEGVARLTDVPVAEFTGERNFALIHPNDLPIVQEATRLFNQLLYAYRHVIGPDIMASADYCLCPANGGCRRVLRHNSVLEREPETGNPVLVAAILTDITAHKHTHDVRFHLNPPEFAGFVARQPHPRAQPVLTARERQVMELVTEGLTSRQIAEQLFLSEYTVGTHCRNALAKLDSRGLRHLLQHLDPVAG
;
A
#
# COMPACT_ATOMS: atom_id res chain seq x y z
N MET A 1 23.70 -2.14 3.71
CA MET A 1 24.28 -2.25 2.35
C MET A 1 23.30 -3.06 1.51
N CYS A 2 22.88 -2.59 0.34
CA CYS A 2 21.95 -3.31 -0.53
C CYS A 2 22.75 -3.97 -1.65
N PHE A 3 22.61 -5.29 -1.81
CA PHE A 3 23.14 -6.00 -2.98
C PHE A 3 22.08 -6.04 -4.07
N VAL A 4 22.47 -5.76 -5.31
CA VAL A 4 21.56 -5.72 -6.46
C VAL A 4 22.21 -6.45 -7.62
N SER A 5 21.44 -7.33 -8.27
CA SER A 5 21.91 -8.06 -9.44
C SER A 5 21.78 -7.23 -10.71
N GLU A 6 22.61 -7.55 -11.71
CA GLU A 6 22.51 -6.97 -13.06
C GLU A 6 21.13 -7.17 -13.71
N GLY A 7 20.41 -8.24 -13.33
CA GLY A 7 19.03 -8.46 -13.78
C GLY A 7 18.07 -7.38 -13.29
N VAL A 8 18.18 -7.00 -12.01
CA VAL A 8 17.37 -5.92 -11.43
C VAL A 8 17.73 -4.57 -12.06
N ALA A 9 19.01 -4.31 -12.29
CA ALA A 9 19.45 -3.08 -12.96
C ALA A 9 18.83 -2.93 -14.36
N ARG A 10 18.85 -3.99 -15.18
CA ARG A 10 18.17 -4.00 -16.49
C ARG A 10 16.66 -3.85 -16.41
N LEU A 11 16.04 -4.45 -15.40
CA LEU A 11 14.59 -4.40 -15.21
C LEU A 11 14.12 -3.00 -14.80
N THR A 12 14.90 -2.31 -13.97
CA THR A 12 14.59 -0.98 -13.42
C THR A 12 15.18 0.19 -14.20
N ASP A 13 16.11 -0.07 -15.12
CA ASP A 13 16.94 0.95 -15.78
C ASP A 13 17.72 1.85 -14.78
N VAL A 14 18.06 1.28 -13.62
CA VAL A 14 18.85 1.95 -12.58
C VAL A 14 20.17 1.23 -12.41
N PRO A 15 21.33 1.91 -12.52
CA PRO A 15 22.63 1.30 -12.28
C PRO A 15 22.71 0.67 -10.89
N VAL A 16 23.39 -0.48 -10.77
CA VAL A 16 23.56 -1.21 -9.49
C VAL A 16 24.08 -0.31 -8.37
N ALA A 17 25.07 0.55 -8.67
CA ALA A 17 25.67 1.47 -7.70
C ALA A 17 24.72 2.59 -7.21
N GLU A 18 23.68 2.86 -7.97
CA GLU A 18 22.71 3.93 -7.72
C GLU A 18 21.38 3.42 -7.15
N PHE A 19 21.21 2.10 -7.09
CA PHE A 19 19.97 1.48 -6.67
C PHE A 19 19.78 1.62 -5.16
N THR A 20 18.60 2.08 -4.77
CA THR A 20 18.14 2.11 -3.38
C THR A 20 16.69 1.65 -3.31
N GLY A 21 16.24 1.26 -2.12
CA GLY A 21 14.82 0.95 -1.90
C GLY A 21 13.92 2.13 -2.26
N GLU A 22 14.31 3.35 -1.87
CA GLU A 22 13.60 4.59 -2.22
C GLU A 22 13.50 4.80 -3.72
N ARG A 23 14.61 4.58 -4.44
CA ARG A 23 14.63 4.72 -5.90
C ARG A 23 13.76 3.68 -6.57
N ASN A 24 13.74 2.44 -6.08
CA ASN A 24 12.80 1.42 -6.57
C ASN A 24 11.33 1.84 -6.36
N PHE A 25 10.99 2.43 -5.21
CA PHE A 25 9.63 2.95 -4.98
C PHE A 25 9.28 4.11 -5.91
N ALA A 26 10.23 4.99 -6.24
CA ALA A 26 10.02 6.11 -7.15
C ALA A 26 9.71 5.68 -8.59
N LEU A 27 10.06 4.45 -8.97
CA LEU A 27 9.75 3.87 -10.29
C LEU A 27 8.34 3.26 -10.36
N ILE A 28 7.65 3.08 -9.25
CA ILE A 28 6.32 2.45 -9.26
C ILE A 28 5.32 3.41 -9.91
N HIS A 29 4.49 2.88 -10.82
CA HIS A 29 3.47 3.66 -11.49
C HIS A 29 2.55 4.37 -10.46
N PRO A 30 2.18 5.64 -10.66
CA PRO A 30 1.41 6.41 -9.68
C PRO A 30 0.08 5.78 -9.24
N ASN A 31 -0.56 4.99 -10.11
CA ASN A 31 -1.80 4.27 -9.74
C ASN A 31 -1.55 3.10 -8.77
N ASP A 32 -0.37 2.48 -8.83
CA ASP A 32 -0.02 1.31 -8.03
C ASP A 32 0.70 1.73 -6.74
N LEU A 33 1.39 2.87 -6.74
CA LEU A 33 2.21 3.34 -5.63
C LEU A 33 1.46 3.40 -4.29
N PRO A 34 0.24 3.98 -4.17
CA PRO A 34 -0.44 4.09 -2.87
C PRO A 34 -0.71 2.73 -2.24
N ILE A 35 -1.12 1.75 -3.05
CA ILE A 35 -1.48 0.43 -2.56
C ILE A 35 -0.23 -0.40 -2.22
N VAL A 36 0.84 -0.29 -3.01
CA VAL A 36 2.11 -0.99 -2.75
C VAL A 36 2.81 -0.44 -1.51
N GLN A 37 2.81 0.88 -1.31
CA GLN A 37 3.36 1.50 -0.10
C GLN A 37 2.64 1.02 1.14
N GLU A 38 1.31 1.07 1.11
CA GLU A 38 0.49 0.72 2.26
C GLU A 38 0.57 -0.77 2.60
N ALA A 39 0.53 -1.66 1.60
CA ALA A 39 0.73 -3.08 1.82
C ALA A 39 2.15 -3.39 2.33
N THR A 40 3.17 -2.72 1.82
CA THR A 40 4.55 -2.91 2.30
C THR A 40 4.72 -2.43 3.74
N ARG A 41 4.08 -1.32 4.11
CA ARG A 41 4.06 -0.80 5.49
C ARG A 41 3.42 -1.81 6.44
N LEU A 42 2.26 -2.37 6.08
CA LEU A 42 1.58 -3.41 6.87
C LEU A 42 2.39 -4.69 6.97
N PHE A 43 3.01 -5.12 5.87
CA PHE A 43 3.88 -6.29 5.87
C PHE A 43 5.06 -6.13 6.84
N ASN A 44 5.75 -4.97 6.81
CA ASN A 44 6.84 -4.70 7.75
C ASN A 44 6.35 -4.69 9.20
N GLN A 45 5.15 -4.17 9.47
CA GLN A 45 4.55 -4.23 10.81
C GLN A 45 4.22 -5.66 11.24
N LEU A 46 3.71 -6.50 10.36
CA LEU A 46 3.48 -7.92 10.64
C LEU A 46 4.80 -8.62 10.95
N LEU A 47 5.81 -8.47 10.08
CA LEU A 47 7.13 -9.06 10.27
C LEU A 47 7.72 -8.69 11.63
N TYR A 48 7.55 -7.44 12.05
CA TYR A 48 8.00 -6.99 13.36
C TYR A 48 7.13 -7.56 14.50
N ALA A 49 5.80 -7.50 14.40
CA ALA A 49 4.89 -7.95 15.45
C ALA A 49 5.02 -9.46 15.74
N TYR A 50 5.29 -10.26 14.71
CA TYR A 50 5.38 -11.72 14.80
C TYR A 50 6.81 -12.24 14.60
N ARG A 51 7.82 -11.40 14.82
CA ARG A 51 9.24 -11.72 14.59
C ARG A 51 9.79 -12.95 15.35
N HIS A 52 9.10 -13.37 16.41
CA HIS A 52 9.43 -14.58 17.19
C HIS A 52 8.48 -15.77 16.93
N VAL A 53 7.46 -15.58 16.08
CA VAL A 53 6.37 -16.54 15.88
C VAL A 53 6.39 -17.09 14.46
N ILE A 54 6.61 -16.23 13.46
CA ILE A 54 6.63 -16.68 12.07
C ILE A 54 8.03 -17.19 11.72
N GLY A 55 8.08 -18.41 11.18
CA GLY A 55 9.30 -19.13 10.81
C GLY A 55 10.12 -18.51 9.67
N PRO A 56 11.23 -19.15 9.26
CA PRO A 56 12.13 -18.63 8.24
C PRO A 56 11.50 -18.59 6.83
N ASP A 57 10.47 -19.39 6.57
CA ASP A 57 9.89 -19.58 5.24
C ASP A 57 8.82 -18.54 4.85
N ILE A 58 8.85 -17.36 5.47
CA ILE A 58 7.94 -16.27 5.10
C ILE A 58 8.25 -15.83 3.70
N MET A 59 7.24 -15.92 2.85
CA MET A 59 7.27 -15.33 1.53
C MET A 59 6.16 -14.31 1.40
N ALA A 60 6.56 -13.10 1.02
CA ALA A 60 5.65 -12.01 0.72
C ALA A 60 5.77 -11.65 -0.75
N SER A 61 4.70 -11.82 -1.49
CA SER A 61 4.64 -11.43 -2.90
C SER A 61 3.76 -10.22 -3.12
N ALA A 62 4.13 -9.39 -4.09
CA ALA A 62 3.36 -8.25 -4.55
C ALA A 62 3.61 -8.03 -6.04
N ASP A 63 2.55 -7.94 -6.86
CA ASP A 63 2.69 -7.54 -8.25
C ASP A 63 2.32 -6.06 -8.47
N TYR A 64 3.15 -5.32 -9.20
CA TYR A 64 2.94 -3.91 -9.47
C TYR A 64 3.64 -3.47 -10.75
N CYS A 65 3.24 -2.31 -11.25
CA CYS A 65 3.82 -1.71 -12.44
C CYS A 65 5.05 -0.87 -12.08
N LEU A 66 6.20 -1.16 -12.71
CA LEU A 66 7.40 -0.33 -12.69
C LEU A 66 7.51 0.42 -14.02
N CYS A 67 7.69 1.73 -13.95
CA CYS A 67 7.81 2.63 -15.10
C CYS A 67 9.11 3.43 -15.00
N PRO A 68 10.23 2.87 -15.49
CA PRO A 68 11.49 3.60 -15.61
C PRO A 68 11.35 4.85 -16.50
N ALA A 69 12.18 5.86 -16.26
CA ALA A 69 12.18 7.09 -17.05
C ALA A 69 12.50 6.82 -18.53
N ASN A 70 13.43 5.90 -18.80
CA ASN A 70 13.78 5.48 -20.15
C ASN A 70 13.33 4.02 -20.34
N GLY A 71 12.05 3.82 -20.59
CA GLY A 71 11.52 2.48 -20.83
C GLY A 71 10.01 2.44 -20.85
N GLY A 72 9.47 1.33 -21.37
CA GLY A 72 8.07 0.99 -21.20
C GLY A 72 7.80 0.52 -19.77
N CYS A 73 6.59 0.77 -19.29
CA CYS A 73 6.12 0.21 -18.04
C CYS A 73 6.07 -1.33 -18.10
N ARG A 74 6.52 -1.99 -17.04
CA ARG A 74 6.55 -3.45 -16.91
C ARG A 74 5.81 -3.88 -15.66
N ARG A 75 5.07 -4.98 -15.74
CA ARG A 75 4.46 -5.60 -14.56
C ARG A 75 5.48 -6.51 -13.91
N VAL A 76 5.81 -6.26 -12.65
CA VAL A 76 6.77 -7.06 -11.90
C VAL A 76 6.11 -7.75 -10.73
N LEU A 77 6.48 -9.01 -10.49
CA LEU A 77 6.19 -9.74 -9.27
C LEU A 77 7.41 -9.64 -8.36
N ARG A 78 7.24 -8.98 -7.21
CA ARG A 78 8.25 -8.91 -6.15
C ARG A 78 7.99 -10.02 -5.16
N HIS A 79 8.98 -10.89 -4.90
CA HIS A 79 8.98 -11.83 -3.78
C HIS A 79 10.01 -11.42 -2.74
N ASN A 80 9.57 -11.20 -1.50
CA ASN A 80 10.44 -10.92 -0.37
C ASN A 80 10.49 -12.13 0.57
N SER A 81 11.69 -12.50 0.99
CA SER A 81 11.94 -13.48 2.03
C SER A 81 12.94 -12.94 3.05
N VAL A 82 12.74 -13.31 4.32
CA VAL A 82 13.69 -12.97 5.39
C VAL A 82 14.76 -14.06 5.43
N LEU A 83 16.01 -13.70 5.15
CA LEU A 83 17.12 -14.65 5.13
C LEU A 83 17.80 -14.78 6.49
N GLU A 84 17.92 -13.67 7.21
CA GLU A 84 18.60 -13.63 8.51
C GLU A 84 17.85 -12.74 9.50
N ARG A 85 17.90 -13.13 10.78
CA ARG A 85 17.31 -12.40 11.90
C ARG A 85 18.33 -12.23 13.02
N GLU A 86 18.18 -11.16 13.78
CA GLU A 86 18.94 -10.95 15.00
C GLU A 86 18.48 -11.97 16.07
N PRO A 87 19.38 -12.78 16.64
CA PRO A 87 19.00 -13.88 17.54
C PRO A 87 18.22 -13.43 18.79
N GLU A 88 18.58 -12.29 19.37
CA GLU A 88 17.99 -11.81 20.62
C GLU A 88 16.63 -11.16 20.41
N THR A 89 16.51 -10.31 19.38
CA THR A 89 15.30 -9.49 19.16
C THR A 89 14.34 -10.07 18.13
N GLY A 90 14.79 -11.03 17.31
CA GLY A 90 14.04 -11.60 16.18
C GLY A 90 13.92 -10.68 14.96
N ASN A 91 14.47 -9.46 15.03
CA ASN A 91 14.33 -8.47 13.96
C ASN A 91 14.99 -8.96 12.66
N PRO A 92 14.37 -8.72 11.50
CA PRO A 92 14.99 -9.06 10.22
C PRO A 92 16.27 -8.25 10.02
N VAL A 93 17.37 -8.94 9.76
CA VAL A 93 18.69 -8.35 9.46
C VAL A 93 18.93 -8.34 7.97
N LEU A 94 18.54 -9.41 7.28
CA LEU A 94 18.69 -9.56 5.84
C LEU A 94 17.37 -9.99 5.21
N VAL A 95 16.94 -9.22 4.20
CA VAL A 95 15.77 -9.52 3.38
C VAL A 95 16.23 -9.60 1.92
N ALA A 96 15.89 -10.68 1.24
CA ALA A 96 16.08 -10.81 -0.19
C ALA A 96 14.78 -10.43 -0.91
N ALA A 97 14.91 -9.71 -2.01
CA ALA A 97 13.82 -9.39 -2.92
C ALA A 97 14.16 -9.92 -4.32
N ILE A 98 13.26 -10.71 -4.90
CA ILE A 98 13.32 -11.16 -6.30
C ILE A 98 12.27 -10.38 -7.08
N LEU A 99 12.67 -9.80 -8.22
CA LEU A 99 11.78 -9.09 -9.13
C LEU A 99 11.70 -9.87 -10.44
N THR A 100 10.52 -10.38 -10.75
CA THR A 100 10.25 -11.13 -11.98
C THR A 100 9.36 -10.30 -12.90
N ASP A 101 9.74 -10.08 -14.15
CA ASP A 101 8.84 -9.49 -15.14
C ASP A 101 7.73 -10.50 -15.48
N ILE A 102 6.49 -10.12 -15.15
CA ILE A 102 5.29 -10.91 -15.41
C ILE A 102 4.37 -10.22 -16.43
N THR A 103 4.86 -9.22 -17.17
CA THR A 103 4.05 -8.43 -18.12
C THR A 103 3.31 -9.32 -19.11
N ALA A 104 3.96 -10.39 -19.58
CA ALA A 104 3.35 -11.35 -20.52
C ALA A 104 2.27 -12.26 -19.87
N HIS A 105 2.29 -12.42 -18.55
CA HIS A 105 1.48 -13.39 -17.81
C HIS A 105 0.34 -12.74 -17.00
N LYS A 106 0.35 -11.42 -16.85
CA LYS A 106 -0.66 -10.65 -16.11
C LYS A 106 -1.43 -9.75 -17.07
N HIS A 107 -2.69 -10.10 -17.30
CA HIS A 107 -3.58 -9.37 -18.22
C HIS A 107 -4.50 -8.36 -17.51
N THR A 108 -4.48 -8.35 -16.18
CA THR A 108 -5.25 -7.42 -15.37
C THR A 108 -4.35 -6.32 -14.82
N HIS A 109 -4.93 -5.14 -14.56
CA HIS A 109 -4.19 -3.96 -14.11
C HIS A 109 -4.25 -3.78 -12.58
N ASP A 110 -4.84 -4.74 -11.86
CA ASP A 110 -4.95 -4.75 -10.39
C ASP A 110 -3.65 -5.27 -9.75
N VAL A 111 -3.19 -4.55 -8.73
CA VAL A 111 -2.12 -4.99 -7.82
C VAL A 111 -2.61 -6.19 -7.02
N ARG A 112 -1.82 -7.25 -6.87
CA ARG A 112 -2.13 -8.31 -5.90
C ARG A 112 -0.99 -8.57 -4.95
N PHE A 113 -1.36 -8.99 -3.74
CA PHE A 113 -0.45 -9.37 -2.68
C PHE A 113 -0.76 -10.77 -2.21
N HIS A 114 0.29 -11.52 -1.90
CA HIS A 114 0.14 -12.80 -1.23
C HIS A 114 1.19 -12.93 -0.13
N LEU A 115 0.78 -13.58 0.97
CA LEU A 115 1.65 -13.88 2.08
C LEU A 115 1.46 -15.33 2.51
N ASN A 116 2.57 -16.02 2.73
CA ASN A 116 2.60 -17.29 3.44
C ASN A 116 3.34 -17.06 4.77
N PRO A 117 2.75 -17.34 5.95
CA PRO A 117 1.46 -17.99 6.25
C PRO A 117 0.22 -17.06 6.28
N PRO A 118 -1.02 -17.62 6.31
CA PRO A 118 -2.32 -16.93 6.16
C PRO A 118 -2.67 -15.84 7.21
N GLU A 119 -1.79 -15.62 8.18
CA GLU A 119 -1.97 -14.66 9.27
C GLU A 119 -2.05 -13.21 8.76
N PHE A 120 -1.56 -12.93 7.55
CA PHE A 120 -1.60 -11.57 6.99
C PHE A 120 -3.02 -11.04 6.83
N ALA A 121 -3.95 -11.82 6.29
CA ALA A 121 -5.33 -11.35 6.10
C ALA A 121 -5.98 -11.02 7.45
N GLY A 122 -5.80 -11.89 8.45
CA GLY A 122 -6.30 -11.68 9.81
C GLY A 122 -5.58 -10.56 10.56
N PHE A 123 -4.29 -10.33 10.28
CA PHE A 123 -3.53 -9.20 10.81
C PHE A 123 -4.02 -7.88 10.22
N VAL A 124 -4.09 -7.79 8.89
CA VAL A 124 -4.64 -6.66 8.13
C VAL A 124 -6.02 -6.31 8.70
N ALA A 125 -6.93 -7.28 8.79
CA ALA A 125 -8.27 -7.09 9.36
C ALA A 125 -8.29 -6.54 10.80
N ARG A 126 -7.24 -6.78 11.60
CA ARG A 126 -7.10 -6.32 13.00
C ARG A 126 -6.31 -5.02 13.14
N GLN A 127 -5.68 -4.51 12.08
CA GLN A 127 -4.90 -3.28 12.17
C GLN A 127 -5.83 -2.08 12.33
N PRO A 128 -5.58 -1.20 13.32
CA PRO A 128 -6.28 0.09 13.39
C PRO A 128 -5.97 0.85 12.10
N HIS A 129 -7.00 1.39 11.46
CA HIS A 129 -6.87 2.08 10.19
C HIS A 129 -5.77 3.15 10.28
N PRO A 130 -4.66 2.99 9.54
CA PRO A 130 -3.76 4.09 9.33
C PRO A 130 -4.57 5.13 8.60
N ARG A 131 -4.57 6.35 9.11
CA ARG A 131 -5.12 7.50 8.40
C ARG A 131 -4.31 7.72 7.12
N ALA A 132 -4.52 6.89 6.09
CA ALA A 132 -4.44 7.38 4.73
C ALA A 132 -5.46 8.51 4.70
N GLN A 133 -5.00 9.77 4.75
CA GLN A 133 -5.89 10.91 4.71
C GLN A 133 -6.84 10.68 3.54
N PRO A 134 -8.14 10.50 3.78
CA PRO A 134 -9.04 10.28 2.68
C PRO A 134 -8.93 11.50 1.79
N VAL A 135 -8.78 11.27 0.48
CA VAL A 135 -8.87 12.37 -0.48
C VAL A 135 -10.33 12.81 -0.51
N LEU A 136 -10.69 13.66 0.46
CA LEU A 136 -11.93 14.40 0.46
C LEU A 136 -11.89 15.31 -0.76
N THR A 137 -12.99 15.35 -1.50
CA THR A 137 -13.20 16.39 -2.51
C THR A 137 -13.10 17.77 -1.84
N ALA A 138 -12.81 18.81 -2.63
CA ALA A 138 -12.75 20.18 -2.12
C ALA A 138 -14.02 20.54 -1.31
N ARG A 139 -15.18 20.04 -1.74
CA ARG A 139 -16.45 20.30 -1.08
C ARG A 139 -16.65 19.54 0.22
N GLU A 140 -16.31 18.27 0.24
CA GLU A 140 -16.34 17.46 1.45
C GLU A 140 -15.38 18.02 2.51
N ARG A 141 -14.21 18.50 2.09
CA ARG A 141 -13.23 19.12 3.00
C ARG A 141 -13.75 20.42 3.62
N GLN A 142 -14.25 21.35 2.80
CA GLN A 142 -14.85 22.59 3.29
C GLN A 142 -16.00 22.34 4.28
N VAL A 143 -16.85 21.34 3.99
CA VAL A 143 -17.95 20.98 4.88
C VAL A 143 -17.40 20.42 6.20
N MET A 144 -16.40 19.53 6.15
CA MET A 144 -15.80 18.95 7.36
C MET A 144 -15.04 19.98 8.21
N GLU A 145 -14.39 20.98 7.60
CA GLU A 145 -13.73 22.09 8.30
C GLU A 145 -14.75 22.88 9.14
N LEU A 146 -15.87 23.28 8.54
CA LEU A 146 -16.92 24.02 9.25
C LEU A 146 -17.63 23.18 10.32
N VAL A 147 -17.76 21.86 10.10
CA VAL A 147 -18.24 20.93 11.15
C VAL A 147 -17.28 20.90 12.33
N THR A 148 -15.95 20.88 12.10
CA THR A 148 -14.96 20.90 13.18
C THR A 148 -14.92 22.23 13.94
N GLU A 149 -15.38 23.31 13.31
CA GLU A 149 -15.59 24.61 13.95
C GLU A 149 -16.90 24.68 14.77
N GLY A 150 -17.71 23.61 14.77
CA GLY A 150 -18.92 23.49 15.57
C GLY A 150 -20.19 24.05 14.90
N LEU A 151 -20.16 24.34 13.60
CA LEU A 151 -21.32 24.83 12.88
C LEU A 151 -22.36 23.73 12.62
N THR A 152 -23.62 24.11 12.67
CA THR A 152 -24.76 23.24 12.31
C THR A 152 -24.93 23.14 10.78
N SER A 153 -25.55 22.06 10.28
CA SER A 153 -25.81 21.88 8.84
C SER A 153 -26.52 23.07 8.20
N ARG A 154 -27.38 23.76 8.94
CA ARG A 154 -28.05 24.99 8.52
C ARG A 154 -27.08 26.16 8.32
N GLN A 155 -26.21 26.41 9.30
CA GLN A 155 -25.20 27.47 9.21
C GLN A 155 -24.20 27.20 8.08
N ILE A 156 -23.81 25.94 7.90
CA ILE A 156 -22.94 25.51 6.80
C ILE A 156 -23.63 25.69 5.45
N ALA A 157 -24.92 25.35 5.35
CA ALA A 157 -25.72 25.52 4.14
C ALA A 157 -25.81 27.00 3.74
N GLU A 158 -26.03 27.89 4.71
CA GLU A 158 -26.05 29.34 4.51
C GLU A 158 -24.68 29.87 4.04
N GLN A 159 -23.59 29.50 4.70
CA GLN A 159 -22.23 29.94 4.33
C GLN A 159 -21.77 29.44 2.96
N LEU A 160 -22.16 28.22 2.61
CA LEU A 160 -21.68 27.55 1.40
C LEU A 160 -22.67 27.69 0.23
N PHE A 161 -23.80 28.39 0.40
CA PHE A 161 -24.87 28.51 -0.59
C PHE A 161 -25.40 27.14 -1.06
N LEU A 162 -25.65 26.24 -0.10
CA LEU A 162 -26.19 24.90 -0.31
C LEU A 162 -27.52 24.71 0.41
N SER A 163 -28.19 23.59 0.15
CA SER A 163 -29.28 23.12 1.02
C SER A 163 -28.72 22.30 2.19
N GLU A 164 -29.43 22.28 3.32
CA GLU A 164 -29.10 21.40 4.46
C GLU A 164 -29.00 19.92 4.04
N TYR A 165 -29.85 19.50 3.10
CA TYR A 165 -29.81 18.16 2.52
C TYR A 165 -28.48 17.89 1.80
N THR A 166 -28.01 18.83 0.97
CA THR A 166 -26.74 18.72 0.24
C THR A 166 -25.54 18.70 1.20
N VAL A 167 -25.57 19.50 2.27
CA VAL A 167 -24.57 19.45 3.34
C VAL A 167 -24.55 18.07 4.00
N GLY A 168 -25.73 17.52 4.33
CA GLY A 168 -25.86 16.17 4.87
C GLY A 168 -25.30 15.08 3.94
N THR A 169 -25.47 15.22 2.63
CA THR A 169 -24.86 14.32 1.64
C THR A 169 -23.34 14.41 1.63
N HIS A 170 -22.77 15.62 1.67
CA HIS A 170 -21.32 15.80 1.75
C HIS A 170 -20.74 15.24 3.06
N CYS A 171 -21.38 15.47 4.21
CA CYS A 171 -20.97 14.87 5.49
C CYS A 171 -20.99 13.35 5.42
N ARG A 172 -22.06 12.74 4.91
CA ARG A 172 -22.17 11.28 4.78
C ARG A 172 -21.10 10.70 3.87
N ASN A 173 -20.83 11.35 2.74
CA ASN A 173 -19.79 10.91 1.80
C ASN A 173 -18.38 11.09 2.36
N ALA A 174 -18.13 12.18 3.08
CA ALA A 174 -16.87 12.43 3.77
C ALA A 174 -16.62 11.40 4.88
N LEU A 175 -17.63 11.16 5.73
CA LEU A 175 -17.58 10.13 6.78
C LEU A 175 -17.38 8.74 6.19
N ALA A 176 -18.12 8.37 5.14
CA ALA A 176 -17.90 7.09 4.45
C ALA A 176 -16.48 6.98 3.87
N LYS A 177 -15.91 8.07 3.32
CA LYS A 177 -14.52 8.11 2.84
C LYS A 177 -13.51 7.97 3.97
N LEU A 178 -13.78 8.57 5.14
CA LEU A 178 -12.99 8.46 6.36
C LEU A 178 -13.05 7.06 6.99
N ASP A 179 -14.16 6.35 6.82
CA ASP A 179 -14.42 5.07 7.50
C ASP A 179 -14.08 3.83 6.66
N SER A 180 -14.06 3.92 5.33
CA SER A 180 -14.14 2.71 4.47
C SER A 180 -12.95 2.35 3.58
N ARG A 181 -11.96 3.21 3.35
CA ARG A 181 -11.14 3.06 2.12
C ARG A 181 -9.77 2.42 2.24
N GLY A 182 -9.04 2.53 3.34
CA GLY A 182 -7.67 2.00 3.38
C GLY A 182 -7.63 0.47 3.37
N LEU A 183 -8.31 -0.13 4.35
CA LEU A 183 -8.19 -1.56 4.62
C LEU A 183 -9.04 -2.45 3.71
N ARG A 184 -10.29 -2.06 3.45
CA ARG A 184 -11.19 -2.81 2.55
C ARG A 184 -10.61 -2.88 1.14
N HIS A 185 -9.99 -1.80 0.68
CA HIS A 185 -9.30 -1.75 -0.59
C HIS A 185 -8.10 -2.72 -0.60
N LEU A 186 -7.24 -2.69 0.42
CA LEU A 186 -6.15 -3.68 0.57
C LEU A 186 -6.63 -5.13 0.55
N LEU A 187 -7.71 -5.44 1.25
CA LEU A 187 -8.29 -6.78 1.29
C LEU A 187 -8.77 -7.26 -0.09
N GLN A 188 -9.21 -6.36 -0.98
CA GLN A 188 -9.56 -6.70 -2.37
C GLN A 188 -8.35 -7.07 -3.23
N HIS A 189 -7.16 -6.62 -2.82
CA HIS A 189 -5.89 -6.92 -3.49
C HIS A 189 -5.19 -8.15 -2.88
N LEU A 190 -5.69 -8.74 -1.79
CA LEU A 190 -5.14 -10.00 -1.28
C LEU A 190 -5.59 -11.16 -2.16
N ASP A 191 -4.65 -11.94 -2.68
CA ASP A 191 -5.00 -13.19 -3.37
C ASP A 191 -5.64 -14.17 -2.36
N PRO A 192 -6.85 -14.67 -2.64
CA PRO A 192 -7.70 -15.37 -1.66
C PRO A 192 -7.30 -16.83 -1.42
N VAL A 193 -6.01 -17.13 -1.21
CA VAL A 193 -5.37 -18.46 -1.13
C VAL A 193 -4.81 -18.91 -2.49
N ALA A 194 -3.48 -18.83 -2.61
CA ALA A 194 -2.76 -19.81 -3.43
C ALA A 194 -2.75 -21.10 -2.61
N GLY A 195 -3.44 -22.12 -3.13
CA GLY A 195 -3.36 -23.48 -2.58
C GLY A 195 -1.98 -24.07 -2.72
#